data_AF-A0A376DTF6-F1
#
_entry.id   AF-A0A376DTF6-F1
#
_cell.length_a   1.000
_cell.length_b   1.000
_cell.length_c   1.000
_cell.angle_alpha   90.00
_cell.angle_beta   90.00
_cell.angle_gamma   90.00
#
_symmetry.space_group_name_H-M   'P 1'
#
loop_
_entity.id
_entity.type
_entity.pdbx_description
1 polymer ?
#
loop_
_entity_poly.entity_id
_entity_poly.type
_entity_poly.pdbx_seq_one_letter_code
_entity_poly.pdbx_strand_id
1 'polypeptide(L)'
;MKDFSRLILPAHHDVQASDVDLKRLGALLYLTREQQPQNFEDLLMLEGVGPRTMQSLALVSEVIHGAPSRFADPARFSFAHGGKDGHPFPVPTKTYDESISILRKGIEKSKLGNSDKLNTLNKLHQIVADTEKDFTPDFDIQQVIEEERQNSWCFGGKTVFGDAEPPKKPKPIQLSLF
;
A
#
# COMPACT_ATOMS: atom_id res chain seq x y z
N MET A 1 25.54 12.64 9.98
CA MET A 1 24.57 11.77 10.69
C MET A 1 23.72 12.66 11.57
N LYS A 2 22.42 12.81 11.27
CA LYS A 2 21.50 13.49 12.18
C LYS A 2 21.17 12.53 13.33
N ASP A 3 21.20 13.08 14.54
CA ASP A 3 20.91 12.43 15.80
C ASP A 3 19.57 11.67 15.79
N PHE A 4 19.61 10.34 15.95
CA PHE A 4 18.44 9.52 16.28
C PHE A 4 18.05 9.64 17.78
N SER A 5 18.72 10.53 18.53
CA SER A 5 18.63 10.61 20.00
C SER A 5 17.30 11.18 20.53
N ARG A 6 16.42 11.70 19.66
CA ARG A 6 15.04 12.08 20.00
C ARG A 6 14.06 11.71 18.89
N LEU A 7 13.47 10.52 18.99
CA LEU A 7 12.24 10.17 18.29
C LEU A 7 11.05 10.68 19.10
N ILE A 8 10.38 11.71 18.62
CA ILE A 8 9.09 12.17 19.15
C ILE A 8 8.02 11.46 18.31
N LEU A 9 7.39 10.45 18.89
CA LEU A 9 6.31 9.70 18.25
C LEU A 9 4.96 10.11 18.86
N PRO A 10 3.86 10.05 18.09
CA PRO A 10 2.52 10.22 18.63
C PRO A 10 2.20 9.17 19.70
N ALA A 11 1.28 9.51 20.62
CA ALA A 11 0.79 8.58 21.64
C ALA A 11 -0.21 7.54 21.09
N HIS A 12 -0.53 7.60 19.80
CA HIS A 12 -1.52 6.78 19.13
C HIS A 12 -0.89 5.94 18.03
N HIS A 13 -1.53 4.82 17.68
CA HIS A 13 -1.08 3.88 16.66
C HIS A 13 -1.90 3.97 15.37
N ASP A 14 -3.14 4.44 15.46
CA ASP A 14 -4.01 4.61 14.32
C ASP A 14 -3.45 5.67 13.37
N VAL A 15 -3.55 5.38 12.07
CA VAL A 15 -3.13 6.32 11.03
C VAL A 15 -4.29 7.27 10.76
N GLN A 16 -4.07 8.56 10.98
CA GLN A 16 -5.06 9.60 10.78
C GLN A 16 -4.76 10.39 9.49
N ALA A 17 -5.75 11.17 9.04
CA ALA A 17 -5.58 12.04 7.88
C ALA A 17 -4.47 13.08 8.08
N SER A 18 -4.18 13.49 9.32
CA SER A 18 -3.09 14.41 9.65
C SER A 18 -1.70 13.82 9.48
N ASP A 19 -1.56 12.49 9.45
CA ASP A 19 -0.27 11.80 9.39
C ASP A 19 0.19 11.52 7.96
N VAL A 20 -0.67 11.79 6.99
CA VAL A 20 -0.52 11.37 5.59
C VAL A 20 -0.76 12.53 4.64
N ASP A 21 0.07 12.67 3.61
CA ASP A 21 -0.26 13.51 2.48
C ASP A 21 -1.37 12.84 1.64
N LEU A 22 -2.61 13.31 1.83
CA LEU A 22 -3.79 12.74 1.18
C LEU A 22 -3.74 12.85 -0.35
N LYS A 23 -3.07 13.86 -0.90
CA LYS A 23 -2.92 14.01 -2.35
C LYS A 23 -2.04 12.90 -2.90
N ARG A 24 -0.92 12.62 -2.22
CA ARG A 24 0.01 11.55 -2.61
C ARG A 24 -0.60 10.17 -2.43
N LEU A 25 -1.17 9.90 -1.26
CA LEU A 25 -1.80 8.61 -1.00
C LEU A 25 -2.96 8.39 -1.97
N GLY A 26 -3.82 9.40 -2.15
CA GLY A 26 -4.97 9.32 -3.04
C GLY A 26 -4.61 9.06 -4.49
N ALA A 27 -3.61 9.77 -5.03
CA ALA A 27 -3.14 9.54 -6.40
C ALA A 27 -2.67 8.11 -6.61
N LEU A 28 -1.95 7.56 -5.62
CA LEU A 28 -1.48 6.18 -5.65
C LEU A 28 -2.64 5.17 -5.54
N LEU A 29 -3.59 5.38 -4.64
CA LEU A 29 -4.76 4.52 -4.48
C LEU A 29 -5.63 4.54 -5.76
N TYR A 30 -5.89 5.73 -6.30
CA TYR A 30 -6.62 5.91 -7.55
C TYR A 30 -5.97 5.17 -8.71
N LEU A 31 -4.65 5.36 -8.89
CA LEU A 31 -3.91 4.69 -9.96
C LEU A 31 -3.93 3.16 -9.80
N THR A 32 -3.83 2.65 -8.58
CA THR A 32 -3.68 1.19 -8.38
C THR A 32 -5.00 0.43 -8.23
N ARG A 33 -6.12 1.12 -7.97
CA ARG A 33 -7.45 0.51 -7.81
C ARG A 33 -8.43 0.85 -8.93
N GLU A 34 -8.52 2.13 -9.29
CA GLU A 34 -9.58 2.65 -10.16
C GLU A 34 -9.12 2.78 -11.62
N GLN A 35 -7.85 3.14 -11.83
CA GLN A 35 -7.24 3.17 -13.15
C GLN A 35 -6.15 2.11 -13.27
N GLN A 36 -6.59 0.85 -13.36
CA GLN A 36 -5.73 -0.23 -13.85
C GLN A 36 -5.90 -0.41 -15.38
N PRO A 37 -5.27 0.41 -16.25
CA PRO A 37 -5.23 0.04 -17.65
C PRO A 37 -4.49 -1.29 -17.77
N GLN A 38 -5.04 -2.23 -18.53
CA GLN A 38 -4.32 -3.45 -18.92
C GLN A 38 -2.93 -3.12 -19.52
N ASN A 39 -2.88 -2.00 -20.24
CA ASN A 39 -1.63 -1.43 -20.79
C ASN A 39 -0.58 -1.10 -19.72
N PHE A 40 -0.94 -0.90 -18.45
CA PHE A 40 -0.01 -0.55 -17.38
C PHE A 40 0.81 -1.75 -16.93
N GLU A 41 0.16 -2.89 -16.69
CA GLU A 41 0.85 -4.14 -16.37
C GLU A 41 1.76 -4.55 -17.54
N ASP A 42 1.28 -4.42 -18.77
CA ASP A 42 2.07 -4.73 -19.97
C ASP A 42 3.25 -3.76 -20.15
N LEU A 43 3.02 -2.43 -20.00
CA LEU A 43 4.06 -1.39 -20.09
C LEU A 43 5.17 -1.60 -19.05
N LEU A 44 4.80 -2.15 -17.90
CA LEU A 44 5.68 -2.39 -16.77
C LEU A 44 6.20 -3.83 -16.72
N MET A 45 5.76 -4.73 -17.59
CA MET A 45 6.08 -6.17 -17.52
C MET A 45 5.70 -6.80 -16.16
N LEU A 46 4.58 -6.34 -15.61
CA LEU A 46 3.94 -6.76 -14.36
C LEU A 46 2.62 -7.51 -14.62
N GLU A 47 2.52 -8.23 -15.73
CA GLU A 47 1.34 -9.04 -16.07
C GLU A 47 0.92 -9.96 -14.92
N GLY A 48 -0.36 -9.88 -14.55
CA GLY A 48 -0.98 -10.71 -13.52
C GLY A 48 -0.79 -10.20 -12.09
N VAL A 49 -0.28 -8.97 -11.92
CA VAL A 49 -0.13 -8.33 -10.61
C VAL A 49 -1.42 -7.63 -10.22
N GLY A 50 -2.11 -8.17 -9.21
CA GLY A 50 -3.37 -7.58 -8.74
C GLY A 50 -3.22 -6.17 -8.13
N PRO A 51 -4.32 -5.42 -7.99
CA PRO A 51 -4.34 -4.03 -7.51
C PRO A 51 -3.64 -3.83 -6.17
N ARG A 52 -3.83 -4.77 -5.24
CA ARG A 52 -3.21 -4.75 -3.92
C ARG A 52 -1.69 -4.82 -3.99
N THR A 53 -1.17 -5.74 -4.81
CA THR A 53 0.27 -5.93 -5.01
C THR A 53 0.87 -4.77 -5.81
N MET A 54 0.13 -4.23 -6.77
CA MET A 54 0.50 -3.01 -7.49
C MET A 54 0.62 -1.80 -6.55
N GLN A 55 -0.33 -1.64 -5.61
CA GLN A 55 -0.28 -0.64 -4.54
C GLN A 55 0.98 -0.79 -3.68
N SER A 56 1.28 -2.01 -3.23
CA SER A 56 2.49 -2.29 -2.45
C SER A 56 3.77 -1.96 -3.23
N LEU A 57 3.86 -2.36 -4.50
CA LEU A 57 5.00 -2.09 -5.36
C LEU A 57 5.17 -0.59 -5.67
N ALA A 58 4.08 0.15 -5.81
CA ALA A 58 4.12 1.60 -6.03
C ALA A 58 4.70 2.36 -4.82
N LEU A 59 4.33 1.96 -3.60
CA LEU A 59 4.92 2.53 -2.38
C LEU A 59 6.38 2.10 -2.20
N VAL A 60 6.71 0.85 -2.51
CA VAL A 60 8.10 0.35 -2.45
C VAL A 60 8.99 1.05 -3.50
N SER A 61 8.48 1.32 -4.71
CA SER A 61 9.25 2.01 -5.73
C SER A 61 9.58 3.45 -5.33
N GLU A 62 8.67 4.13 -4.62
CA GLU A 62 8.94 5.44 -4.04
C GLU A 62 9.98 5.38 -2.91
N VAL A 63 10.04 4.30 -2.13
CA VAL A 63 11.14 4.10 -1.16
C VAL A 63 12.50 3.97 -1.85
N ILE A 64 12.54 3.29 -3.01
CA ILE A 64 13.80 3.02 -3.74
C ILE A 64 14.24 4.22 -4.58
N HIS A 65 13.31 4.91 -5.25
CA HIS A 65 13.59 5.92 -6.27
C HIS A 65 13.14 7.34 -5.90
N GLY A 66 12.36 7.50 -4.83
CA GLY A 66 11.82 8.78 -4.40
C GLY A 66 12.88 9.73 -3.83
N ALA A 67 12.67 11.02 -4.05
CA ALA A 67 13.51 12.06 -3.45
C ALA A 67 13.33 12.14 -1.92
N PRO A 68 14.34 12.61 -1.16
CA PRO A 68 14.24 12.72 0.32
C PRO A 68 13.03 13.51 0.85
N SER A 69 12.50 14.46 0.07
CA SER A 69 11.29 15.23 0.42
C SER A 69 10.00 14.41 0.47
N ARG A 70 10.03 13.19 -0.07
CA ARG A 70 8.88 12.28 -0.14
C ARG A 70 8.65 11.48 1.13
N PHE A 71 9.56 11.60 2.11
CA PHE A 71 9.51 10.90 3.39
C PHE A 71 9.07 11.79 4.55
N ALA A 72 8.45 12.94 4.26
CA ALA A 72 7.90 13.84 5.28
C ALA A 72 6.67 13.24 5.99
N ASP A 73 5.94 12.35 5.31
CA ASP A 73 4.72 11.67 5.77
C ASP A 73 4.92 10.14 5.83
N PRO A 74 5.80 9.63 6.72
CA PRO A 74 6.19 8.21 6.71
C PRO A 74 5.03 7.24 6.97
N ALA A 75 3.95 7.68 7.62
CA ALA A 75 2.77 6.86 7.88
C ALA A 75 2.11 6.37 6.56
N ARG A 76 2.25 7.10 5.46
CA ARG A 76 1.74 6.69 4.13
C ARG A 76 2.28 5.33 3.68
N PHE A 77 3.55 5.03 3.97
CA PHE A 77 4.16 3.76 3.55
C PHE A 77 3.60 2.54 4.29
N SER A 78 2.92 2.74 5.42
CA SER A 78 2.19 1.65 6.11
C SER A 78 1.05 1.09 5.24
N PHE A 79 0.53 1.84 4.28
CA PHE A 79 -0.47 1.35 3.33
C PHE A 79 0.07 0.32 2.33
N ALA A 80 1.38 0.09 2.29
CA ALA A 80 1.97 -0.94 1.43
C ALA A 80 1.69 -2.34 1.99
N HIS A 81 1.84 -2.54 3.30
CA HIS A 81 1.81 -3.87 3.93
C HIS A 81 1.15 -3.87 5.32
N GLY A 82 0.45 -2.82 5.70
CA GLY A 82 -0.22 -2.71 6.99
C GLY A 82 0.76 -2.68 8.17
N GLY A 83 0.25 -3.06 9.34
CA GLY A 83 1.01 -3.09 10.57
C GLY A 83 0.82 -4.39 11.32
N LYS A 84 1.88 -4.83 12.01
CA LYS A 84 1.84 -6.03 12.86
C LYS A 84 0.89 -5.88 14.04
N ASP A 85 0.63 -4.66 14.48
CA ASP A 85 -0.36 -4.31 15.49
C ASP A 85 -1.76 -4.08 14.89
N GLY A 86 -1.91 -4.23 13.57
CA GLY A 86 -3.16 -4.07 12.85
C GLY A 86 -3.45 -2.64 12.38
N HIS A 87 -2.47 -1.72 12.41
CA HIS A 87 -2.63 -0.34 11.92
C HIS A 87 -1.75 -0.06 10.69
N PRO A 88 -2.31 0.53 9.61
CA PRO A 88 -3.72 0.87 9.41
C PRO A 88 -4.63 -0.37 9.32
N PHE A 89 -4.08 -1.49 8.85
CA PHE A 89 -4.77 -2.78 8.74
C PHE A 89 -3.77 -3.94 9.01
N PRO A 90 -4.24 -5.16 9.30
CA PRO A 90 -3.40 -6.34 9.47
C PRO A 90 -2.48 -6.61 8.27
N VAL A 91 -1.28 -7.16 8.52
CA VAL A 91 -0.30 -7.41 7.45
C VAL A 91 -0.84 -8.41 6.43
N PRO A 92 -1.06 -8.04 5.15
CA PRO A 92 -1.55 -8.96 4.13
C PRO A 92 -0.39 -9.84 3.63
N THR A 93 -0.12 -10.94 4.35
CA THR A 93 1.05 -11.78 4.11
C THR A 93 1.18 -12.30 2.68
N LYS A 94 0.07 -12.61 2.00
CA LYS A 94 0.08 -13.07 0.61
C LYS A 94 0.60 -11.99 -0.35
N THR A 95 0.11 -10.76 -0.20
CA THR A 95 0.56 -9.59 -0.98
C THR A 95 2.02 -9.26 -0.70
N TYR A 96 2.44 -9.43 0.56
CA TYR A 96 3.82 -9.24 0.98
C TYR A 96 4.75 -10.23 0.26
N ASP A 97 4.42 -11.52 0.30
CA ASP A 97 5.20 -12.58 -0.36
C ASP A 97 5.27 -12.37 -1.88
N GLU A 98 4.16 -11.95 -2.49
CA GLU A 98 4.10 -11.65 -3.92
C GLU A 98 5.01 -10.47 -4.29
N SER A 99 4.95 -9.39 -3.52
CA SER A 99 5.83 -8.22 -3.70
C SER A 99 7.31 -8.59 -3.58
N ILE A 100 7.68 -9.38 -2.57
CA ILE A 100 9.05 -9.90 -2.41
C ILE A 100 9.44 -10.74 -3.63
N SER A 101 8.57 -11.63 -4.09
CA SER A 101 8.82 -12.51 -5.22
C SER A 101 9.08 -11.72 -6.51
N ILE A 102 8.29 -10.67 -6.76
CA ILE A 102 8.44 -9.78 -7.93
C ILE A 102 9.76 -9.04 -7.87
N LEU A 103 10.09 -8.43 -6.73
CA LEU A 103 11.34 -7.70 -6.53
C LEU A 103 12.56 -8.61 -6.70
N ARG A 104 12.52 -9.81 -6.10
CA ARG A 104 13.58 -10.81 -6.24
C ARG A 104 13.80 -11.23 -7.69
N LYS A 105 12.72 -11.55 -8.42
CA LYS A 105 12.78 -11.86 -9.86
C LYS A 105 13.34 -10.68 -10.66
N GLY A 106 13.01 -9.44 -10.30
CA GLY A 106 13.56 -8.24 -10.91
C GLY A 106 15.06 -8.11 -10.73
N ILE A 107 15.55 -8.32 -9.50
CA ILE A 107 16.98 -8.31 -9.17
C ILE A 107 17.72 -9.43 -9.92
N GLU A 108 17.20 -10.65 -9.90
CA GLU A 108 17.82 -11.79 -10.59
C GLU A 108 17.96 -11.52 -12.09
N LYS A 109 16.91 -11.01 -12.74
CA LYS A 109 16.97 -10.64 -14.17
C LYS A 109 17.96 -9.49 -14.44
N SER A 110 18.03 -8.50 -13.56
CA SER A 110 18.97 -7.38 -13.71
C SER A 110 20.44 -7.82 -13.66
N LYS A 111 20.77 -8.81 -12.80
CA LYS A 111 22.11 -9.40 -12.71
C LYS A 111 22.51 -10.14 -13.99
N LEU A 112 21.53 -10.63 -14.76
CA LEU A 112 21.73 -11.29 -16.04
C LEU A 112 21.81 -10.30 -17.22
N GLY A 113 22.00 -9.01 -16.95
CA GLY A 113 22.07 -7.95 -17.96
C GLY A 113 20.70 -7.44 -18.43
N ASN A 114 19.61 -7.92 -17.81
CA ASN A 114 18.24 -7.60 -18.21
C ASN A 114 17.64 -6.56 -17.22
N SER A 115 18.16 -5.33 -17.29
CA SER A 115 17.85 -4.23 -16.35
C SER A 115 16.42 -3.67 -16.50
N ASP A 116 15.69 -4.10 -17.53
CA ASP A 116 14.33 -3.64 -17.82
C ASP A 116 13.38 -3.77 -16.63
N LYS A 117 13.51 -4.84 -15.81
CA LYS A 117 12.68 -5.02 -14.61
C LYS A 117 13.01 -4.08 -13.45
N LEU A 118 14.25 -3.61 -13.30
CA LEU A 118 14.54 -2.57 -12.31
C LEU A 118 14.07 -1.20 -12.81
N ASN A 119 14.20 -0.97 -14.12
CA ASN A 119 13.63 0.22 -14.75
C ASN A 119 12.11 0.27 -14.62
N THR A 120 11.42 -0.87 -14.60
CA THR A 120 9.98 -0.95 -14.31
C THR A 120 9.60 -0.26 -13.01
N LEU A 121 10.32 -0.51 -11.89
CA LEU A 121 9.96 0.10 -10.61
C LEU A 121 10.14 1.61 -10.64
N ASN A 122 11.20 2.09 -11.28
CA ASN A 122 11.39 3.52 -11.49
C ASN A 122 10.27 4.12 -12.35
N LYS A 123 9.87 3.46 -13.46
CA LYS A 123 8.74 3.88 -14.28
C LYS A 123 7.43 3.93 -13.50
N LEU A 124 7.16 2.91 -12.67
CA LEU A 124 6.01 2.87 -11.78
C LEU A 124 6.01 4.08 -10.84
N HIS A 125 7.16 4.41 -10.23
CA HIS A 125 7.29 5.61 -9.40
C HIS A 125 7.01 6.91 -10.17
N GLN A 126 7.56 7.05 -11.39
CA GLN A 126 7.33 8.24 -12.22
C GLN A 126 5.86 8.42 -12.58
N ILE A 127 5.16 7.34 -12.97
CA ILE A 127 3.74 7.42 -13.33
C ILE A 127 2.90 7.84 -12.12
N VAL A 128 3.17 7.29 -10.93
CA VAL A 128 2.49 7.74 -9.69
C VAL A 128 2.75 9.22 -9.43
N ALA A 129 4.00 9.68 -9.58
CA ALA A 129 4.38 11.07 -9.36
C ALA A 129 3.78 12.03 -10.41
N ASP A 130 3.56 11.55 -11.63
CA ASP A 130 2.88 12.32 -12.68
C ASP A 130 1.38 12.43 -12.40
N THR A 131 0.72 11.32 -12.06
CA THR A 131 -0.69 11.30 -11.65
C THR A 131 -0.95 12.21 -10.45
N GLU A 132 -0.02 12.26 -9.49
CA GLU A 132 -0.11 13.14 -8.33
C GLU A 132 -0.28 14.61 -8.73
N LYS A 133 0.36 15.10 -9.80
CA LYS A 133 0.36 16.54 -10.14
C LYS A 133 -1.06 17.07 -10.31
N ASP A 134 -1.88 16.34 -11.04
CA ASP A 134 -3.26 16.71 -11.41
C ASP A 134 -4.30 16.12 -10.44
N PHE A 135 -3.87 15.36 -9.43
CA PHE A 135 -4.78 14.73 -8.47
C PHE A 135 -5.33 15.72 -7.46
N THR A 136 -6.65 15.65 -7.24
CA THR A 136 -7.35 16.35 -6.15
C THR A 136 -7.91 15.30 -5.19
N PRO A 137 -7.52 15.30 -3.90
CA PRO A 137 -8.04 14.34 -2.94
C PRO A 137 -9.54 14.54 -2.70
N ASP A 138 -10.33 13.51 -3.03
CA ASP A 138 -11.76 13.42 -2.77
C ASP A 138 -12.09 12.02 -2.19
N PHE A 139 -11.50 11.71 -1.04
CA PHE A 139 -11.75 10.44 -0.35
C PHE A 139 -11.51 10.58 1.15
N ASP A 140 -12.17 9.71 1.92
CA ASP A 140 -11.96 9.57 3.35
C ASP A 140 -10.98 8.41 3.62
N ILE A 141 -9.84 8.72 4.23
CA ILE A 141 -8.83 7.73 4.58
C ILE A 141 -9.38 6.66 5.53
N GLN A 142 -10.33 6.99 6.42
CA GLN A 142 -10.89 6.03 7.35
C GLN A 142 -11.76 4.99 6.64
N GLN A 143 -12.44 5.38 5.55
CA GLN A 143 -13.19 4.44 4.72
C GLN A 143 -12.25 3.47 4.01
N VAL A 144 -11.14 3.96 3.46
CA VAL A 144 -10.09 3.12 2.85
C VAL A 144 -9.51 2.14 3.87
N ILE A 145 -9.22 2.61 5.08
CA ILE A 145 -8.69 1.76 6.16
C ILE A 145 -9.70 0.67 6.54
N GLU A 146 -10.97 1.02 6.69
CA GLU A 146 -12.01 0.06 7.07
C GLU A 146 -12.24 -0.99 5.97
N GLU A 147 -12.28 -0.58 4.71
CA GLU A 147 -12.33 -1.51 3.57
C GLU A 147 -11.16 -2.51 3.62
N GLU A 148 -9.95 -2.01 3.88
CA GLU A 148 -8.77 -2.86 3.99
C GLU A 148 -8.85 -3.83 5.17
N ARG A 149 -9.38 -3.40 6.31
CA ARG A 149 -9.59 -4.28 7.48
C ARG A 149 -10.60 -5.38 7.16
N GLN A 150 -11.69 -5.05 6.48
CA GLN A 150 -12.73 -6.02 6.08
C GLN A 150 -12.23 -7.05 5.09
N ASN A 151 -11.25 -6.69 4.24
CA ASN A 151 -10.71 -7.55 3.20
C ASN A 151 -9.39 -8.24 3.60
N SER A 152 -8.75 -7.85 4.69
CA SER A 152 -7.42 -8.34 5.10
C SER A 152 -7.35 -9.87 5.21
N TRP A 153 -8.40 -10.53 5.70
CA TRP A 153 -8.45 -11.99 5.83
C TRP A 153 -8.27 -12.73 4.49
N CYS A 154 -8.79 -12.17 3.38
CA CYS A 154 -8.62 -12.73 2.03
C CYS A 154 -7.14 -12.82 1.63
N PHE A 155 -6.33 -11.86 2.09
CA PHE A 155 -4.91 -11.71 1.77
C PHE A 155 -3.98 -12.29 2.84
N GLY A 156 -4.51 -13.12 3.75
CA GLY A 156 -3.72 -13.68 4.86
C GLY A 156 -3.34 -12.62 5.89
N GLY A 157 -4.27 -11.72 6.20
CA GLY A 157 -4.09 -10.66 7.20
C GLY A 157 -3.58 -11.23 8.52
N LYS A 158 -2.46 -10.70 9.02
CA LYS A 158 -1.81 -11.19 10.23
C LYS A 158 -1.43 -10.03 11.15
N THR A 159 -1.66 -10.22 12.44
CA THR A 159 -1.24 -9.33 13.52
C THR A 159 -0.47 -10.12 14.59
N VAL A 160 0.12 -9.42 15.55
CA VAL A 160 0.69 -10.01 16.76
C VAL A 160 -0.36 -10.70 17.64
N PHE A 161 -1.64 -10.38 17.44
CA PHE A 161 -2.77 -10.96 18.17
C PHE A 161 -3.38 -12.19 17.49
N GLY A 162 -2.97 -12.49 16.25
CA GLY A 162 -3.48 -13.62 15.47
C GLY A 162 -3.84 -13.25 14.03
N ASP A 163 -4.55 -14.16 13.37
CA ASP A 163 -5.01 -14.01 12.00
C ASP A 163 -6.25 -13.10 11.93
N ALA A 164 -6.36 -12.34 10.84
CA ALA A 164 -7.53 -11.52 10.55
C ALA A 164 -8.73 -12.43 10.24
N GLU A 165 -9.84 -12.20 10.93
CA GLU A 165 -11.08 -12.94 10.71
C GLU A 165 -11.96 -12.27 9.66
N PRO A 166 -12.76 -13.04 8.89
CA PRO A 166 -13.78 -12.47 8.03
C PRO A 166 -14.79 -11.65 8.84
N PRO A 167 -15.35 -10.55 8.29
CA PRO A 167 -16.33 -9.75 8.99
C PRO A 167 -17.52 -10.63 9.39
N LYS A 168 -17.90 -10.55 10.66
CA LYS A 168 -19.07 -11.29 11.17
C LYS A 168 -20.29 -10.79 10.40
N LYS A 169 -21.05 -11.70 9.77
CA LYS A 169 -22.33 -11.35 9.15
C LYS A 169 -23.14 -10.52 10.16
N PRO A 170 -23.74 -9.39 9.76
CA PRO A 170 -24.58 -8.64 10.68
C PRO A 170 -25.60 -9.63 11.25
N LYS A 171 -25.62 -9.78 12.57
CA LYS A 171 -26.72 -10.53 13.21
C LYS A 171 -28.00 -9.88 12.70
N PRO A 172 -29.00 -10.63 12.20
CA PRO A 172 -30.28 -10.03 11.95
C PRO A 172 -30.69 -9.35 13.26
N ILE A 173 -30.84 -8.03 13.21
CA ILE A 173 -31.45 -7.29 14.31
C ILE A 173 -32.92 -7.69 14.24
N GLN A 174 -33.24 -8.89 14.71
CA GLN A 174 -34.60 -9.28 14.98
C GLN A 174 -35.00 -8.49 16.22
N LEU A 175 -35.45 -7.26 16.00
CA LEU A 175 -36.24 -6.55 16.99
C LEU A 175 -37.45 -7.45 17.24
N SER A 176 -37.52 -8.06 18.42
CA SER A 176 -38.75 -8.68 18.89
C SER A 176 -39.78 -7.57 19.03
N LEU A 177 -40.58 -7.36 17.99
CA LEU A 177 -41.90 -6.79 18.17
C LEU A 177 -42.72 -7.91 18.80
N PHE A 178 -42.76 -7.93 20.13
CA PHE A 178 -43.75 -8.45 21.09
C PHE A 178 -43.06 -8.67 22.44
#